data_AF-A0AA37LEI9-F1
#
_entry.id   AF-A0AA37LEI9-F1
#
_cell.length_a   1.000
_cell.length_b   1.000
_cell.length_c   1.000
_cell.angle_alpha   90.00
_cell.angle_beta   90.00
_cell.angle_gamma   90.00
#
_symmetry.space_group_name_H-M   'P 1'
#
loop_
_entity.id
_entity.type
_entity.pdbx_description
1 polymer ?
#
loop_
_entity_poly.entity_id
_entity_poly.type
_entity_poly.pdbx_seq_one_letter_code
_entity_poly.pdbx_strand_id
1 'polypeptide(L)'
;MVSLYHASIPMMIKYLGNLKVVLAKAEQHCVTKNLNPEEMIKFRLIEDMRSLDYQVQSVSNTAKFLATRLALHPDTYFPDDETTFPQLQSRVDATISILSEIDPSSMEGKEDAEVLMETKSTGTFRFTGYSYVVQYACPNFHFHLSSAYCILRHLGVPLTAFDYLDTQRDLFIKVEAPPAPPS
;
A
#
# COMPACT_ATOMS: atom_id res chain seq x y z
N MET A 1 20.31 4.27 -13.84
CA MET A 1 18.90 4.68 -13.69
C MET A 1 18.24 3.69 -12.74
N VAL A 2 17.30 4.12 -11.89
CA VAL A 2 16.57 3.17 -11.02
C VAL A 2 15.67 2.33 -11.90
N SER A 3 15.75 0.98 -11.82
CA SER A 3 14.87 0.11 -12.61
C SER A 3 13.43 0.20 -12.12
N LEU A 4 12.46 -0.17 -12.98
CA LEU A 4 11.05 -0.19 -12.59
C LEU A 4 10.81 -1.06 -11.34
N TYR A 5 11.50 -2.20 -11.22
CA TYR A 5 11.45 -3.02 -10.01
C TYR A 5 11.87 -2.24 -8.76
N HIS A 6 13.05 -1.61 -8.76
CA HIS A 6 13.56 -0.87 -7.61
C HIS A 6 12.70 0.36 -7.28
N ALA A 7 12.05 0.96 -8.28
CA ALA A 7 11.15 2.08 -8.10
C ALA A 7 9.77 1.69 -7.54
N SER A 8 9.42 0.39 -7.52
CA SER A 8 8.08 -0.06 -7.12
C SER A 8 8.05 -1.20 -6.10
N ILE A 9 8.56 -2.40 -6.43
CA ILE A 9 8.27 -3.63 -5.66
C ILE A 9 8.77 -3.53 -4.21
N PRO A 10 10.05 -3.20 -3.94
CA PRO A 10 10.53 -3.11 -2.55
C PRO A 10 9.83 -2.00 -1.77
N MET A 11 9.51 -0.88 -2.43
CA MET A 11 8.78 0.22 -1.83
C MET A 11 7.36 -0.22 -1.42
N MET A 12 6.62 -0.87 -2.32
CA MET A 12 5.27 -1.35 -2.04
C MET A 12 5.27 -2.38 -0.90
N ILE A 13 6.24 -3.31 -0.84
CA ILE A 13 6.40 -4.25 0.28
C ILE A 13 6.58 -3.49 1.60
N LYS A 14 7.50 -2.52 1.66
CA LYS A 14 7.73 -1.71 2.88
C LYS A 14 6.46 -1.01 3.34
N TYR A 15 5.77 -0.31 2.44
CA TYR A 15 4.60 0.47 2.78
C TYR A 15 3.35 -0.38 3.06
N LEU A 16 3.23 -1.58 2.47
CA LEU A 16 2.24 -2.59 2.88
C LEU A 16 2.51 -3.07 4.31
N GLY A 17 3.78 -3.32 4.67
CA GLY A 17 4.16 -3.61 6.05
C GLY A 17 3.77 -2.50 7.02
N ASN A 18 3.99 -1.24 6.62
CA ASN A 18 3.54 -0.08 7.39
C ASN A 18 2.00 -0.02 7.53
N LEU A 19 1.26 -0.29 6.45
CA LEU A 19 -0.21 -0.38 6.49
C LEU A 19 -0.69 -1.43 7.48
N LYS A 20 -0.04 -2.60 7.55
CA LYS A 20 -0.39 -3.63 8.53
C LYS A 20 -0.29 -3.13 9.97
N VAL A 21 0.79 -2.40 10.30
CA VAL A 21 0.96 -1.77 11.62
C VAL A 21 -0.14 -0.72 11.88
N VAL A 22 -0.50 0.07 10.88
CA VAL A 22 -1.59 1.05 10.97
C VAL A 22 -2.93 0.36 11.25
N LEU A 23 -3.24 -0.74 10.56
CA LEU A 23 -4.47 -1.52 10.78
C LEU A 23 -4.51 -2.16 12.17
N ALA A 24 -3.39 -2.73 12.64
CA ALA A 24 -3.29 -3.29 13.99
C ALA A 24 -3.52 -2.22 15.07
N LYS A 25 -3.01 -0.99 14.87
CA LYS A 25 -3.29 0.14 15.77
C LYS A 25 -4.76 0.55 15.76
N ALA A 26 -5.42 0.51 14.60
CA ALA A 26 -6.85 0.81 14.48
C ALA A 26 -7.70 -0.23 15.22
N GLU A 27 -7.39 -1.52 15.03
CA GLU A 27 -8.03 -2.62 15.76
C GLU A 27 -7.88 -2.46 17.28
N GLN A 28 -6.66 -2.21 17.76
CA GLN A 28 -6.41 -1.96 19.18
C GLN A 28 -7.12 -0.70 19.69
N HIS A 29 -7.27 0.32 18.85
CA HIS A 29 -8.00 1.53 19.20
C HIS A 29 -9.49 1.24 19.41
N CYS A 30 -10.11 0.44 18.54
CA CYS A 30 -11.49 -0.01 18.72
C CYS A 30 -11.68 -0.75 20.04
N VAL A 31 -10.79 -1.70 20.36
CA VAL A 31 -10.81 -2.42 21.65
C VAL A 31 -10.70 -1.45 22.83
N THR A 32 -9.71 -0.56 22.80
CA THR A 32 -9.40 0.34 23.92
C THR A 32 -10.49 1.39 24.16
N LYS A 33 -11.20 1.79 23.11
CA LYS A 33 -12.25 2.82 23.15
C LYS A 33 -13.66 2.24 23.10
N ASN A 34 -13.80 0.91 23.08
CA ASN A 34 -15.07 0.20 22.92
C ASN A 34 -15.87 0.69 21.70
N LEU A 35 -15.19 0.86 20.57
CA LEU A 35 -15.79 1.28 19.29
C LEU A 35 -16.15 0.05 18.45
N ASN A 36 -17.18 0.19 17.62
CA ASN A 36 -17.54 -0.83 16.65
C ASN A 36 -16.49 -0.87 15.50
N PRO A 37 -15.75 -1.98 15.31
CA PRO A 37 -14.75 -2.08 14.25
C PRO A 37 -15.37 -2.03 12.85
N GLU A 38 -16.58 -2.55 12.66
CA GLU A 38 -17.24 -2.57 11.36
C GLU A 38 -17.61 -1.15 10.90
N GLU A 39 -18.08 -0.30 11.82
CA GLU A 39 -18.34 1.12 11.55
C GLU A 39 -17.06 1.86 11.13
N MET A 40 -15.94 1.57 11.80
CA MET A 40 -14.64 2.15 11.42
C MET A 40 -14.19 1.68 10.02
N ILE A 41 -14.38 0.40 9.70
CA ILE A 41 -14.02 -0.19 8.41
C ILE A 41 -14.88 0.37 7.27
N LYS A 42 -16.16 0.65 7.52
CA LYS A 42 -17.08 1.22 6.54
C LYS A 42 -17.10 2.75 6.51
N PHE A 43 -16.29 3.41 7.34
CA PHE A 43 -16.20 4.86 7.36
C PHE A 43 -15.54 5.43 6.09
N ARG A 44 -16.03 6.58 5.64
CA ARG A 44 -15.50 7.38 4.51
C ARG A 44 -15.31 8.84 4.93
N LEU A 45 -14.29 9.53 4.40
CA LEU A 45 -14.01 10.93 4.76
C LEU A 45 -15.10 11.90 4.29
N ILE A 46 -15.64 11.65 3.09
CA ILE A 46 -16.70 12.44 2.46
C ILE A 46 -17.67 11.50 1.74
N GLU A 47 -18.86 11.99 1.40
CA GLU A 47 -19.99 11.16 0.96
C GLU A 47 -19.70 10.32 -0.30
N ASP A 48 -19.00 10.89 -1.29
CA ASP A 48 -18.69 10.26 -2.57
C ASP A 48 -17.35 9.49 -2.56
N MET A 49 -16.61 9.53 -1.46
CA MET A 49 -15.38 8.79 -1.28
C MET A 49 -15.67 7.36 -0.81
N ARG A 50 -14.84 6.42 -1.26
CA ARG A 50 -14.89 5.02 -0.83
C ARG A 50 -14.36 4.85 0.59
N SER A 51 -14.90 3.86 1.31
CA SER A 51 -14.61 3.57 2.72
C SER A 51 -13.23 2.92 2.96
N LEU A 52 -12.84 2.80 4.23
CA LEU A 52 -11.52 2.28 4.64
C LEU A 52 -11.20 0.92 4.04
N ASP A 53 -12.14 -0.02 4.08
CA ASP A 53 -12.00 -1.33 3.40
C ASP A 53 -11.52 -1.14 1.96
N TYR A 54 -12.29 -0.42 1.13
CA TYR A 54 -11.93 -0.17 -0.26
C TYR A 54 -10.55 0.47 -0.43
N GLN A 55 -10.15 1.38 0.46
CA GLN A 55 -8.81 1.95 0.41
C GLN A 55 -7.74 0.86 0.58
N VAL A 56 -7.87 0.00 1.60
CA VAL A 56 -6.95 -1.13 1.82
C VAL A 56 -6.98 -2.11 0.64
N GLN A 57 -8.18 -2.42 0.14
CA GLN A 57 -8.38 -3.31 -1.00
C GLN A 57 -7.67 -2.75 -2.25
N SER A 58 -7.77 -1.45 -2.48
CA SER A 58 -7.18 -0.76 -3.63
C SER A 58 -5.66 -0.63 -3.54
N VAL A 59 -5.09 -0.43 -2.34
CA VAL A 59 -3.64 -0.51 -2.11
C VAL A 59 -3.11 -1.89 -2.54
N SER A 60 -3.75 -2.95 -2.05
CA SER A 60 -3.39 -4.33 -2.38
C SER A 60 -3.57 -4.65 -3.86
N ASN A 61 -4.70 -4.29 -4.46
CA ASN A 61 -4.99 -4.52 -5.88
C ASN A 61 -4.00 -3.79 -6.78
N THR A 62 -3.63 -2.55 -6.45
CA THR A 62 -2.65 -1.78 -7.23
C THR A 62 -1.29 -2.49 -7.26
N ALA A 63 -0.82 -2.95 -6.11
CA ALA A 63 0.43 -3.71 -5.99
C ALA A 63 0.37 -5.04 -6.75
N LYS A 64 -0.68 -5.85 -6.52
CA LYS A 64 -0.87 -7.14 -7.19
C LYS A 64 -0.94 -7.00 -8.72
N PHE A 65 -1.71 -6.04 -9.22
CA PHE A 65 -1.84 -5.86 -10.66
C PHE A 65 -0.58 -5.32 -11.32
N LEU A 66 0.30 -4.63 -10.59
CA LEU A 66 1.63 -4.31 -11.11
C LEU A 66 2.45 -5.59 -11.32
N ALA A 67 2.45 -6.50 -10.35
CA ALA A 67 3.10 -7.80 -10.49
C ALA A 67 2.53 -8.61 -11.68
N THR A 68 1.22 -8.65 -11.84
CA THR A 68 0.61 -9.38 -12.96
C THR A 68 0.90 -8.74 -14.31
N ARG A 69 0.68 -7.43 -14.46
CA ARG A 69 0.69 -6.78 -15.78
C ARG A 69 2.08 -6.51 -16.32
N LEU A 70 3.05 -6.25 -15.45
CA LEU A 70 4.41 -5.89 -15.87
C LEU A 70 5.43 -7.00 -15.57
N ALA A 71 5.40 -7.58 -14.37
CA ALA A 71 6.29 -8.67 -13.98
C ALA A 71 5.82 -10.05 -14.48
N LEU A 72 4.65 -10.13 -15.14
CA LEU A 72 4.06 -11.35 -15.71
C LEU A 72 3.82 -12.45 -14.67
N HIS A 73 3.62 -12.06 -13.41
CA HIS A 73 3.23 -12.98 -12.35
C HIS A 73 1.80 -13.50 -12.58
N PRO A 74 1.50 -14.78 -12.31
CA PRO A 74 0.13 -15.29 -12.36
C PRO A 74 -0.84 -14.43 -11.55
N ASP A 75 -2.01 -14.12 -12.11
CA ASP A 75 -3.03 -13.38 -11.37
C ASP A 75 -3.60 -14.25 -10.24
N THR A 76 -3.74 -13.65 -9.05
CA THR A 76 -4.37 -14.29 -7.89
C THR A 76 -5.63 -13.51 -7.55
N TYR A 77 -6.80 -14.12 -7.69
CA TYR A 77 -8.05 -13.43 -7.39
C TYR A 77 -8.22 -13.26 -5.86
N PHE A 78 -8.40 -12.01 -5.41
CA PHE A 78 -8.81 -11.70 -4.04
C PHE A 78 -10.27 -11.25 -4.08
N PRO A 79 -11.19 -11.93 -3.37
CA PRO A 79 -12.52 -11.39 -3.18
C PRO A 79 -12.44 -10.13 -2.33
N ASP A 80 -13.20 -9.09 -2.69
CA ASP A 80 -13.29 -7.84 -1.95
C ASP A 80 -14.39 -7.94 -0.86
N ASP A 81 -14.35 -8.98 -0.03
CA ASP A 81 -15.36 -9.33 0.96
C ASP A 81 -14.90 -9.16 2.42
N GLU A 82 -13.78 -8.48 2.65
CA GLU A 82 -13.27 -8.22 3.99
C GLU A 82 -14.22 -7.31 4.80
N THR A 83 -14.55 -7.74 6.01
CA THR A 83 -15.45 -7.05 6.96
C THR A 83 -14.79 -6.82 8.32
N THR A 84 -13.58 -7.35 8.54
CA THR A 84 -12.87 -7.30 9.82
C THR A 84 -11.41 -6.86 9.64
N PHE A 85 -10.81 -6.27 10.67
CA PHE A 85 -9.39 -5.89 10.65
C PHE A 85 -8.45 -7.10 10.41
N PRO A 86 -8.69 -8.29 10.99
CA PRO A 86 -7.89 -9.47 10.67
C PRO A 86 -7.94 -9.85 9.18
N GLN A 87 -9.11 -9.80 8.54
CA GLN A 87 -9.22 -10.07 7.09
C GLN A 87 -8.44 -9.05 6.25
N LEU A 88 -8.55 -7.76 6.58
CA LEU A 88 -7.78 -6.71 5.92
C LEU A 88 -6.26 -6.91 6.10
N GLN A 89 -5.82 -7.30 7.29
CA GLN A 89 -4.41 -7.62 7.56
C GLN A 89 -3.94 -8.87 6.79
N SER A 90 -4.77 -9.92 6.72
CA SER A 90 -4.47 -11.12 5.92
C SER A 90 -4.36 -10.82 4.43
N ARG A 91 -5.18 -9.91 3.89
CA ARG A 91 -5.05 -9.44 2.50
C ARG A 91 -3.71 -8.75 2.26
N VAL A 92 -3.29 -7.89 3.20
CA VAL A 92 -1.98 -7.21 3.13
C VAL A 92 -0.85 -8.24 3.13
N ASP A 93 -0.90 -9.23 4.02
CA ASP A 93 0.10 -10.31 4.07
C ASP A 93 0.16 -11.11 2.76
N ALA A 94 -0.99 -11.52 2.23
CA ALA A 94 -1.06 -12.23 0.95
C ALA A 94 -0.49 -11.40 -0.21
N THR A 95 -0.71 -10.08 -0.19
CA THR A 95 -0.12 -9.17 -1.19
C THR A 95 1.39 -9.10 -1.07
N ILE A 96 1.93 -8.99 0.16
CA ILE A 96 3.37 -8.98 0.40
C ILE A 96 4.02 -10.28 -0.07
N SER A 97 3.38 -11.43 0.17
CA SER A 97 3.86 -12.73 -0.31
C SER A 97 4.00 -12.75 -1.83
N ILE A 98 2.97 -12.32 -2.56
CA ILE A 98 3.03 -12.22 -4.04
C ILE A 98 4.18 -11.32 -4.49
N LEU A 99 4.32 -10.14 -3.89
CA LEU A 99 5.39 -9.20 -4.28
C LEU A 99 6.79 -9.74 -3.99
N SER A 100 6.92 -10.56 -2.94
CA SER A 100 8.21 -11.14 -2.53
C SER A 100 8.70 -12.24 -3.48
N GLU A 101 7.80 -12.81 -4.29
CA GLU A 101 8.10 -13.82 -5.31
C GLU A 101 8.57 -13.21 -6.64
N ILE A 102 8.50 -11.88 -6.80
CA ILE A 102 8.84 -11.21 -8.05
C ILE A 102 10.35 -11.20 -8.27
N ASP A 103 10.78 -11.90 -9.32
CA ASP A 103 12.14 -11.80 -9.85
C ASP A 103 12.38 -10.40 -10.43
N PRO A 104 13.38 -9.63 -9.93
CA PRO A 104 13.73 -8.33 -10.49
C PRO A 104 13.98 -8.33 -12.01
N SER A 105 14.53 -9.43 -12.56
CA SER A 105 14.83 -9.56 -13.99
C SER A 105 13.57 -9.53 -14.86
N SER A 106 12.42 -9.93 -14.30
CA SER A 106 11.13 -9.93 -15.00
C SER A 106 10.65 -8.53 -15.40
N MET A 107 11.22 -7.47 -14.82
CA MET A 107 10.87 -6.07 -15.10
C MET A 107 11.99 -5.29 -15.80
N GLU A 108 13.13 -5.92 -16.09
CA GLU A 108 14.28 -5.26 -16.70
C GLU A 108 14.01 -4.93 -18.19
N GLY A 109 14.34 -3.70 -18.61
CA GLY A 109 14.18 -3.25 -19.99
C GLY A 109 12.72 -3.09 -20.45
N LYS A 110 11.75 -3.09 -19.52
CA LYS A 110 10.31 -3.00 -19.83
C LYS A 110 9.76 -1.57 -19.78
N GLU A 111 10.62 -0.55 -19.76
CA GLU A 111 10.21 0.86 -19.71
C GLU A 111 9.24 1.24 -20.83
N ASP A 112 9.47 0.73 -22.04
CA ASP A 112 8.65 0.97 -23.22
C ASP A 112 7.69 -0.19 -23.54
N ALA A 113 7.69 -1.26 -22.74
CA ALA A 113 6.80 -2.40 -22.94
C ALA A 113 5.33 -1.98 -22.80
N GLU A 114 4.46 -2.52 -23.64
CA GLU A 114 3.04 -2.23 -23.58
C GLU A 114 2.39 -2.85 -22.34
N VAL A 115 1.61 -2.05 -21.63
CA VAL A 115 0.75 -2.49 -20.54
C VAL A 115 -0.69 -2.10 -20.84
N LEU A 116 -1.59 -3.10 -20.83
CA LEU A 116 -3.02 -2.90 -21.00
C LEU A 116 -3.74 -3.06 -19.67
N MET A 117 -4.57 -2.07 -19.33
CA MET A 117 -5.46 -2.13 -18.18
C MET A 117 -6.90 -2.11 -18.67
N GLU A 118 -7.57 -3.25 -18.52
CA GLU A 118 -8.99 -3.39 -18.83
C GLU A 118 -9.84 -3.05 -17.61
N THR A 119 -10.86 -2.24 -17.84
CA THR A 119 -11.85 -1.86 -16.83
C THR A 119 -13.23 -2.20 -17.36
N LYS A 120 -14.06 -2.84 -16.53
CA LYS A 120 -15.41 -3.26 -16.95
C LYS A 120 -16.31 -2.09 -17.35
N SER A 121 -16.10 -0.91 -16.76
CA SER A 121 -16.96 0.27 -16.93
C SER A 121 -16.42 1.31 -17.91
N THR A 122 -15.10 1.41 -18.05
CA THR A 122 -14.45 2.54 -18.76
C THR A 122 -13.58 2.10 -19.94
N GLY A 123 -13.56 0.80 -20.26
CA GLY A 123 -12.83 0.25 -21.40
C GLY A 123 -11.36 -0.06 -21.09
N THR A 124 -10.54 -0.11 -22.14
CA THR A 124 -9.13 -0.49 -22.07
C THR A 124 -8.22 0.72 -22.18
N PHE A 125 -7.32 0.87 -21.23
CA PHE A 125 -6.29 1.91 -21.21
C PHE A 125 -4.93 1.31 -21.58
N ARG A 126 -4.16 2.05 -22.40
CA ARG A 126 -2.81 1.67 -22.83
C ARG A 126 -1.78 2.53 -22.13
N PHE A 127 -0.72 1.88 -21.67
CA PHE A 127 0.45 2.49 -21.06
C PHE A 127 1.73 1.89 -21.62
N THR A 128 2.84 2.59 -21.43
CA THR A 128 4.18 1.97 -21.37
C THR A 128 4.44 1.44 -19.97
N GLY A 129 5.42 0.55 -19.78
CA GLY A 129 5.81 0.08 -18.45
C GLY A 129 6.20 1.24 -17.51
N TYR A 130 6.91 2.23 -18.04
CA TYR A 130 7.26 3.44 -17.29
C TYR A 130 6.03 4.24 -16.84
N SER A 131 5.13 4.60 -17.77
CA SER A 131 3.93 5.38 -17.43
C SER A 131 3.00 4.60 -16.51
N TYR A 132 2.87 3.28 -16.71
CA TYR A 132 2.08 2.43 -15.84
C TYR A 132 2.62 2.38 -14.41
N VAL A 133 3.94 2.19 -14.21
CA VAL A 133 4.52 2.08 -12.87
C VAL A 133 4.64 3.45 -12.19
N VAL A 134 5.32 4.38 -12.85
CA VAL A 134 5.78 5.63 -12.23
C VAL A 134 4.66 6.67 -12.19
N GLN A 135 3.82 6.74 -13.22
CA GLN A 135 2.79 7.77 -13.34
C GLN A 135 1.40 7.30 -12.87
N TYR A 136 1.16 5.99 -12.81
CA TYR A 136 -0.12 5.43 -12.35
C TYR A 136 0.00 4.59 -11.09
N ALA A 137 0.68 3.44 -11.12
CA ALA A 137 0.62 2.46 -10.04
C ALA A 137 1.22 2.97 -8.72
N CYS A 138 2.42 3.57 -8.74
CA CYS A 138 3.03 4.14 -7.54
C CYS A 138 2.21 5.31 -6.96
N PRO A 139 1.76 6.30 -7.76
CA PRO A 139 0.86 7.35 -7.28
C PRO A 139 -0.47 6.82 -6.73
N ASN A 140 -1.12 5.88 -7.44
CA ASN A 140 -2.39 5.31 -7.03
C ASN A 140 -2.28 4.50 -5.72
N PHE A 141 -1.20 3.74 -5.57
CA PHE A 141 -0.88 3.02 -4.35
C PHE A 141 -0.78 3.97 -3.15
N HIS A 142 0.00 5.04 -3.28
CA HIS A 142 0.16 6.02 -2.20
C HIS A 142 -1.11 6.84 -1.94
N PHE A 143 -1.92 7.11 -2.97
CA PHE A 143 -3.21 7.78 -2.81
C PHE A 143 -4.13 6.98 -1.89
N HIS A 144 -4.31 5.69 -2.14
CA HIS A 144 -5.17 4.83 -1.33
C HIS A 144 -4.57 4.56 0.05
N LEU A 145 -3.26 4.39 0.15
CA LEU A 145 -2.58 4.21 1.45
C LEU A 145 -2.73 5.46 2.33
N SER A 146 -2.50 6.64 1.74
CA SER A 146 -2.69 7.92 2.43
C SER A 146 -4.14 8.13 2.83
N SER A 147 -5.09 7.72 1.97
CA SER A 147 -6.51 7.78 2.26
C SER A 147 -6.90 6.91 3.46
N ALA A 148 -6.41 5.66 3.51
CA ALA A 148 -6.60 4.77 4.67
C ALA A 148 -6.02 5.37 5.95
N TYR A 149 -4.78 5.90 5.86
CA TYR A 149 -4.14 6.61 6.98
C TYR A 149 -4.98 7.79 7.47
N CYS A 150 -5.45 8.64 6.55
CA CYS A 150 -6.24 9.82 6.87
C CYS A 150 -7.60 9.48 7.48
N ILE A 151 -8.29 8.45 6.98
CA ILE A 151 -9.54 7.94 7.59
C ILE A 151 -9.29 7.56 9.05
N LEU A 152 -8.29 6.72 9.31
CA LEU A 152 -7.99 6.24 10.66
C LEU A 152 -7.53 7.38 11.58
N ARG A 153 -6.72 8.31 11.06
CA ARG A 153 -6.30 9.49 11.82
C ARG A 153 -7.48 10.39 12.18
N HIS A 154 -8.41 10.59 11.24
CA HIS A 154 -9.64 11.36 11.45
C HIS A 154 -10.51 10.73 12.54
N LEU A 155 -10.60 9.39 12.57
CA LEU A 155 -11.32 8.63 13.59
C LEU A 155 -10.61 8.53 14.95
N GLY A 156 -9.50 9.25 15.14
CA GLY A 156 -8.82 9.35 16.43
C GLY A 156 -7.80 8.26 16.72
N VAL A 157 -7.48 7.38 15.76
CA VAL A 157 -6.41 6.40 15.92
C VAL A 157 -5.07 7.14 16.13
N PRO A 158 -4.27 6.76 17.15
CA PRO A 158 -3.03 7.46 17.50
C PRO A 158 -1.88 7.10 16.54
N LEU A 159 -2.01 7.54 15.29
CA LEU A 159 -1.02 7.36 14.24
C LEU A 159 -0.03 8.54 14.18
N THR A 160 1.19 8.25 13.79
CA THR A 160 2.29 9.20 13.57
C THR A 160 2.74 9.18 12.11
N ALA A 161 3.58 10.13 11.70
CA ALA A 161 4.20 10.08 10.37
C ALA A 161 5.10 8.83 10.19
N PHE A 162 5.71 8.34 11.27
CA PHE A 162 6.53 7.13 11.24
C PHE A 162 5.72 5.86 11.03
N ASP A 163 4.44 5.85 11.44
CA ASP A 163 3.55 4.72 11.12
C ASP A 163 3.25 4.61 9.63
N TYR A 164 3.32 5.73 8.90
CA TYR A 164 3.20 5.75 7.45
C TYR A 164 4.53 5.46 6.75
N LEU A 165 5.62 6.10 7.20
CA LEU A 165 6.91 6.12 6.48
C LEU A 165 7.87 4.99 6.87
N ASP A 166 7.97 4.65 8.15
CA ASP A 166 9.14 3.95 8.67
C ASP A 166 8.88 3.19 9.97
N THR A 167 7.99 2.21 9.93
CA THR A 167 7.68 1.38 11.11
C THR A 167 8.87 0.52 11.56
N GLN A 168 9.77 0.18 10.64
CA GLN A 168 10.98 -0.60 10.90
C GLN A 168 12.17 0.23 11.40
N ARG A 169 12.08 1.56 11.38
CA ARG A 169 13.15 2.49 11.80
C ARG A 169 14.45 2.33 11.02
N ASP A 170 14.34 1.96 9.74
CA ASP A 170 15.48 1.71 8.85
C ASP A 170 15.67 2.82 7.79
N LEU A 171 14.73 3.76 7.68
CA LEU A 171 14.84 4.93 6.79
C LEU A 171 15.40 6.16 7.50
N PHE A 172 14.91 6.49 8.68
CA PHE A 172 15.34 7.67 9.45
C PHE A 172 16.41 7.29 10.48
N ILE A 173 17.62 7.01 10.01
CA ILE A 173 18.76 6.66 10.87
C ILE A 173 19.32 7.91 11.54
N LYS A 174 19.26 7.96 12.87
CA LYS A 174 19.82 9.06 13.65
C LYS A 174 21.35 8.96 13.67
N VAL A 175 22.02 10.03 13.25
CA VAL A 175 23.48 10.18 13.44
C VAL A 175 23.73 10.63 14.88
N GLU A 176 24.62 9.93 15.58
CA GLU A 176 25.07 10.36 16.92
C GLU A 176 25.82 11.68 16.81
N ALA A 177 25.52 12.62 17.71
CA ALA A 177 26.27 13.87 17.76
C ALA A 177 27.72 13.57 18.20
N PRO A 178 28.73 14.22 17.60
CA PRO A 178 30.09 14.10 18.09
C PRO A 178 30.14 14.54 19.56
N PRO A 179 31.02 13.93 20.39
CA PRO A 179 31.16 14.33 21.78
C PRO A 179 31.46 15.83 21.88
N ALA A 180 30.84 16.48 22.86
CA ALA A 180 31.11 17.89 23.12
C ALA A 180 32.61 18.09 23.41
N PRO A 181 33.23 19.19 22.92
CA PRO A 181 34.62 19.47 23.24
C PRO A 181 34.80 19.59 24.76
N PRO A 182 35.95 19.17 25.31
CA PRO A 182 36.23 19.31 26.72
C PRO A 182 36.16 20.78 27.15
N SER A 183 35.54 21.02 28.30
CA SER A 183 35.39 22.33 28.95
C SER A 183 36.72 22.97 29.33
#